data_AF-A0A846HU56-F1
#
_entry.id   AF-A0A846HU56-F1
#
_cell.length_a   1.000
_cell.length_b   1.000
_cell.length_c   1.000
_cell.angle_alpha   90.00
_cell.angle_beta   90.00
_cell.angle_gamma   90.00
#
_symmetry.space_group_name_H-M   'P 1'
#
loop_
_entity.id
_entity.type
_entity.pdbx_description
1 polymer ?
#
loop_
_entity_poly.entity_id
_entity_poly.type
_entity_poly.pdbx_seq_one_letter_code
_entity_poly.pdbx_strand_id
1 'polypeptide(L)'
;MTKLTQLYEQDYTAWAETNAALLKAGRFDALDIEHLLEELSEMGKSEQRSLESRLRVLFAHLLKWQFQYAQLSDPWREFDGRSWRQTIVHQRTELKILLRKYPGMKRLWTAAVQEAYGDARELAAEESGLPIDRFPSACPYSDEAILDTAFFPVHDSEGNHPIIGHNGPER
;
A
#
# COMPACT_ATOMS: atom_id res chain seq x y z
N MET A 1 -37.87 10.01 -3.14
CA MET A 1 -36.76 10.37 -2.24
C MET A 1 -37.24 10.19 -0.81
N THR A 2 -36.66 9.26 -0.06
CA THR A 2 -37.01 9.08 1.37
C THR A 2 -36.25 10.10 2.21
N LYS A 3 -36.67 10.32 3.47
CA LYS A 3 -35.92 11.16 4.41
C LYS A 3 -34.48 10.66 4.62
N LEU A 4 -34.26 9.35 4.53
CA LEU A 4 -32.93 8.76 4.63
C LEU A 4 -32.06 9.09 3.42
N THR A 5 -32.61 8.98 2.21
CA THR A 5 -31.90 9.37 0.98
C THR A 5 -31.42 10.83 1.02
N GLN A 6 -32.22 11.74 1.57
CA GLN A 6 -31.81 13.14 1.73
C GLN A 6 -30.71 13.31 2.78
N LEU A 7 -30.76 12.56 3.88
CA LEU A 7 -29.67 12.56 4.86
C LEU A 7 -28.38 12.02 4.28
N TYR A 8 -28.43 11.01 3.40
CA TYR A 8 -27.22 10.48 2.76
C TYR A 8 -26.45 11.58 2.02
N GLU A 9 -27.15 12.43 1.26
CA GLU A 9 -26.55 13.51 0.48
C GLU A 9 -26.11 14.72 1.32
N GLN A 10 -26.79 15.00 2.43
CA GLN A 10 -26.66 16.28 3.16
C GLN A 10 -25.96 16.15 4.51
N ASP A 11 -26.09 15.00 5.16
CA ASP A 11 -25.51 14.67 6.46
C ASP A 11 -25.28 13.16 6.57
N TYR A 12 -24.21 12.70 5.93
CA TYR A 12 -23.80 11.31 5.90
C TYR A 12 -23.67 10.71 7.31
N THR A 13 -23.20 11.49 8.29
CA THR A 13 -23.04 11.03 9.68
C THR A 13 -24.41 10.69 10.28
N ALA A 14 -25.38 11.62 10.18
CA ALA A 14 -26.73 11.39 10.66
C ALA A 14 -27.43 10.23 9.92
N TRP A 15 -27.19 10.07 8.61
CA TRP A 15 -27.67 8.92 7.84
C TRP A 15 -27.11 7.60 8.37
N ALA A 16 -25.80 7.50 8.60
CA ALA A 16 -25.15 6.29 9.09
C ALA A 16 -25.61 5.93 10.50
N GLU A 17 -25.71 6.91 11.40
CA GLU A 17 -26.22 6.71 12.76
C GLU A 17 -27.68 6.26 12.77
N THR A 18 -28.52 6.84 11.90
CA THR A 18 -29.93 6.47 11.78
C THR A 18 -30.09 5.05 11.28
N ASN A 19 -29.38 4.64 10.21
CA ASN A 19 -29.42 3.26 9.72
C ASN A 19 -28.89 2.27 10.76
N ALA A 20 -27.83 2.62 11.51
CA ALA A 20 -27.33 1.79 12.60
C ALA A 20 -28.35 1.61 13.74
N ALA A 21 -29.09 2.66 14.09
CA ALA A 21 -30.16 2.59 15.07
C ALA A 21 -31.33 1.71 14.59
N LEU A 22 -31.72 1.83 13.32
CA LEU A 22 -32.76 1.01 12.71
C LEU A 22 -32.37 -0.48 12.66
N LEU A 23 -31.12 -0.79 12.31
CA LEU A 23 -30.56 -2.14 12.35
C LEU A 23 -30.62 -2.72 13.77
N LYS A 24 -30.17 -1.97 14.77
CA LYS A 24 -30.23 -2.40 16.19
C LYS A 24 -31.67 -2.64 16.66
N ALA A 25 -32.64 -1.88 16.15
CA ALA A 25 -34.05 -2.01 16.48
C ALA A 25 -34.78 -3.10 15.66
N GLY A 26 -34.11 -3.78 14.72
CA GLY A 26 -34.72 -4.78 13.84
C GLY A 26 -35.73 -4.21 12.84
N ARG A 27 -35.66 -2.90 12.55
CA ARG A 27 -36.60 -2.19 11.68
C ARG A 27 -36.13 -2.22 10.21
N PHE A 28 -36.04 -3.42 9.65
CA PHE A 28 -35.47 -3.64 8.31
C PHE A 28 -36.26 -2.94 7.19
N ASP A 29 -37.58 -2.82 7.33
CA ASP A 29 -38.45 -2.16 6.33
C ASP A 29 -38.19 -0.65 6.20
N ALA A 30 -37.48 -0.06 7.16
CA ALA A 30 -37.15 1.37 7.17
C ALA A 30 -35.70 1.65 6.77
N LEU A 31 -34.90 0.62 6.44
CA LEU A 31 -33.51 0.80 6.05
C LEU A 31 -33.37 1.36 4.66
N ASP A 32 -32.31 2.16 4.47
CA ASP A 32 -31.89 2.62 3.15
C ASP A 32 -30.98 1.57 2.49
N ILE A 33 -31.59 0.46 2.07
CA ILE A 33 -30.85 -0.73 1.60
C ILE A 33 -29.96 -0.43 0.39
N GLU A 34 -30.38 0.44 -0.51
CA GLU A 34 -29.64 0.79 -1.72
C GLU A 34 -28.30 1.44 -1.37
N HIS A 35 -28.33 2.54 -0.62
CA HIS A 35 -27.11 3.23 -0.18
C HIS A 35 -26.28 2.36 0.78
N LEU A 36 -26.90 1.53 1.62
CA LEU A 36 -26.16 0.58 2.47
C LEU A 36 -25.36 -0.45 1.65
N LEU A 37 -25.94 -0.98 0.58
CA LEU A 37 -25.24 -1.91 -0.32
C LEU A 37 -24.11 -1.23 -1.09
N GLU A 38 -24.32 0.01 -1.50
CA GLU A 38 -23.29 0.85 -2.13
C GLU A 38 -22.12 1.05 -1.17
N GLU A 39 -22.37 1.52 0.06
CA GLU A 39 -21.33 1.76 1.05
C GLU A 39 -20.56 0.49 1.42
N LEU A 40 -21.25 -0.65 1.59
CA LEU A 40 -20.59 -1.93 1.84
C LEU A 40 -19.70 -2.37 0.67
N SER A 41 -20.15 -2.11 -0.56
CA SER A 41 -19.38 -2.43 -1.77
C SER A 41 -18.18 -1.50 -1.94
N GLU A 42 -18.35 -0.21 -1.71
CA GLU A 42 -17.27 0.78 -1.82
C GLU A 42 -16.26 0.68 -0.68
N MET A 43 -16.68 0.34 0.54
CA MET A 43 -15.74 0.08 1.64
C MET A 43 -14.80 -1.07 1.29
N GLY A 44 -15.30 -2.17 0.71
CA GLY A 44 -14.46 -3.29 0.26
C GLY A 44 -13.43 -2.88 -0.80
N LYS A 45 -13.85 -2.10 -1.80
CA LYS A 45 -12.95 -1.59 -2.85
C LYS A 45 -11.96 -0.56 -2.33
N SER A 46 -12.38 0.30 -1.41
CA SER A 46 -11.54 1.35 -0.81
C SER A 46 -10.36 0.74 -0.08
N GLU A 47 -10.60 -0.29 0.72
CA GLU A 47 -9.53 -1.00 1.41
C GLU A 47 -8.60 -1.68 0.38
N GLN A 48 -9.14 -2.37 -0.63
CA GLN A 48 -8.31 -2.97 -1.68
C GLN A 48 -7.40 -1.93 -2.37
N ARG A 49 -7.94 -0.77 -2.78
CA ARG A 49 -7.17 0.34 -3.37
C ARG A 49 -6.11 0.87 -2.40
N SER A 50 -6.39 0.90 -1.10
CA SER A 50 -5.43 1.28 -0.05
C SER A 50 -4.26 0.29 0.03
N LEU A 51 -4.52 -1.03 -0.07
CA LEU A 51 -3.48 -2.05 -0.11
C LEU A 51 -2.57 -1.88 -1.33
N GLU A 52 -3.16 -1.79 -2.52
CA GLU A 52 -2.44 -1.64 -3.79
C GLU A 52 -1.61 -0.36 -3.82
N SER A 53 -2.19 0.78 -3.43
CA SER A 53 -1.49 2.07 -3.39
C SER A 53 -0.27 2.05 -2.45
N ARG A 54 -0.41 1.44 -1.27
CA ARG A 54 0.70 1.33 -0.30
C ARG A 54 1.81 0.43 -0.81
N LEU A 55 1.44 -0.71 -1.41
CA LEU A 55 2.40 -1.61 -2.05
C LEU A 55 3.11 -0.92 -3.21
N ARG A 56 2.40 -0.16 -4.05
CA ARG A 56 2.97 0.55 -5.20
C ARG A 56 4.05 1.54 -4.75
N VAL A 57 3.75 2.37 -3.75
CA VAL A 57 4.72 3.34 -3.21
C VAL A 57 5.91 2.62 -2.55
N LEU A 58 5.66 1.55 -1.79
CA LEU A 58 6.71 0.77 -1.16
C LEU A 58 7.67 0.17 -2.20
N PHE A 59 7.14 -0.51 -3.22
CA PHE A 59 7.93 -1.14 -4.26
C PHE A 59 8.74 -0.12 -5.07
N ALA A 60 8.15 1.02 -5.41
CA ALA A 60 8.87 2.07 -6.14
C ALA A 60 10.10 2.55 -5.36
N HIS A 61 9.95 2.73 -4.05
CA HIS A 61 11.06 3.14 -3.18
C HIS A 61 12.07 2.00 -2.94
N LEU A 62 11.64 0.74 -2.86
CA LEU A 62 12.56 -0.41 -2.78
C LEU A 62 13.39 -0.55 -4.06
N LEU A 63 12.77 -0.38 -5.23
CA LEU A 63 13.46 -0.40 -6.53
C LEU A 63 14.47 0.75 -6.63
N LYS A 64 14.07 1.98 -6.29
CA LYS A 64 14.98 3.13 -6.26
C LYS A 64 16.13 2.89 -5.26
N TRP A 65 15.83 2.34 -4.09
CA TRP A 65 16.85 1.97 -3.12
C TRP A 65 17.85 0.96 -3.69
N GLN A 66 17.37 -0.11 -4.32
CA GLN A 66 18.22 -1.18 -4.85
C GLN A 66 19.06 -0.75 -6.06
N PHE A 67 18.47 0.03 -6.99
CA PHE A 67 19.06 0.27 -8.30
C PHE A 67 19.54 1.71 -8.52
N GLN A 68 19.06 2.69 -7.75
CA GLN A 68 19.41 4.10 -7.89
C GLN A 68 20.28 4.63 -6.75
N TYR A 69 20.14 4.13 -5.52
CA TYR A 69 20.79 4.70 -4.34
C TYR A 69 22.31 4.90 -4.51
N ALA A 70 23.03 3.85 -4.90
CA ALA A 70 24.50 3.92 -5.08
C ALA A 70 24.93 4.98 -6.10
N GLN A 71 24.17 5.15 -7.19
CA GLN A 71 24.46 6.16 -8.21
C GLN A 71 24.28 7.60 -7.71
N LEU A 72 23.46 7.80 -6.68
CA LEU A 72 23.24 9.11 -6.07
C LEU A 72 24.20 9.35 -4.91
N SER A 73 24.39 8.36 -4.03
CA SER A 73 25.20 8.49 -2.81
C SER A 73 26.70 8.69 -3.11
N ASP A 74 27.21 8.12 -4.20
CA ASP A 74 28.63 8.23 -4.56
C ASP A 74 29.02 9.66 -5.01
N PRO A 75 28.33 10.28 -5.99
CA PRO A 75 28.63 11.66 -6.41
C PRO A 75 28.04 12.72 -5.47
N TRP A 76 26.88 12.47 -4.85
CA TRP A 76 26.19 13.43 -3.97
C TRP A 76 26.25 12.97 -2.53
N ARG A 77 27.37 13.27 -1.84
CA ARG A 77 27.59 12.88 -0.44
C ARG A 77 26.51 13.37 0.55
N GLU A 78 25.76 14.40 0.20
CA GLU A 78 24.64 14.90 1.01
C GLU A 78 23.37 14.04 0.88
N PHE A 79 23.28 13.21 -0.17
CA PHE A 79 22.19 12.28 -0.34
C PHE A 79 22.43 11.01 0.48
N ASP A 80 21.78 10.94 1.65
CA ASP A 80 21.86 9.79 2.57
C ASP A 80 20.70 8.78 2.40
N GLY A 81 19.73 9.08 1.52
CA GLY A 81 18.53 8.25 1.27
C GLY A 81 17.53 8.22 2.43
N ARG A 82 17.68 9.09 3.43
CA ARG A 82 16.82 9.09 4.63
C ARG A 82 15.34 9.23 4.31
N SER A 83 14.98 10.09 3.35
CA SER A 83 13.58 10.27 2.94
C SER A 83 13.00 8.98 2.36
N TRP A 84 13.76 8.26 1.53
CA TRP A 84 13.32 6.98 0.98
C TRP A 84 13.18 5.90 2.06
N ARG A 85 14.14 5.84 2.98
CA ARG A 85 14.07 4.94 4.14
C ARG A 85 12.83 5.22 5.00
N GLN A 86 12.52 6.49 5.24
CA GLN A 86 11.33 6.90 5.97
C GLN A 86 10.05 6.47 5.24
N THR A 87 9.96 6.68 3.92
CA THR A 87 8.82 6.21 3.12
C THR A 87 8.66 4.69 3.20
N ILE A 88 9.74 3.92 3.03
CA ILE A 88 9.71 2.45 3.11
C ILE A 88 9.18 1.98 4.47
N VAL A 89 9.73 2.51 5.57
CA VAL A 89 9.31 2.13 6.93
C VAL A 89 7.85 2.52 7.19
N HIS A 90 7.44 3.72 6.73
CA HIS A 90 6.07 4.18 6.87
C HIS A 90 5.08 3.26 6.12
N GLN A 91 5.32 2.98 4.84
CA GLN A 91 4.43 2.11 4.06
C GLN A 91 4.32 0.70 4.66
N ARG A 92 5.43 0.12 5.13
CA ARG A 92 5.42 -1.18 5.83
C ARG A 92 4.60 -1.15 7.12
N THR A 93 4.75 -0.09 7.91
CA THR A 93 3.99 0.06 9.16
C THR A 93 2.50 0.13 8.87
N GLU A 94 2.11 0.93 7.87
CA GLU A 94 0.73 1.06 7.46
C GLU A 94 0.15 -0.23 6.86
N LEU A 95 0.93 -0.96 6.06
CA LEU A 95 0.53 -2.28 5.55
C LEU A 95 0.28 -3.28 6.68
N LYS A 96 1.15 -3.31 7.70
CA LYS A 96 0.93 -4.16 8.89
C LYS A 96 -0.34 -3.78 9.63
N ILE A 97 -0.63 -2.48 9.78
CA ILE A 97 -1.86 -2.00 10.42
C ILE A 97 -3.08 -2.42 9.60
N LEU A 98 -3.03 -2.24 8.28
CA LEU A 98 -4.10 -2.58 7.35
C LEU A 98 -4.43 -4.08 7.39
N LEU A 99 -3.41 -4.95 7.26
CA LEU A 99 -3.57 -6.41 7.29
C LEU A 99 -4.05 -6.93 8.65
N ARG A 100 -3.73 -6.23 9.75
CA ARG A 100 -4.24 -6.53 11.09
C ARG A 100 -5.70 -6.11 11.24
N LYS A 101 -6.07 -4.93 10.74
CA LYS A 101 -7.44 -4.37 10.84
C LYS A 101 -8.43 -5.14 9.95
N TYR A 102 -7.98 -5.61 8.79
CA TYR A 102 -8.80 -6.34 7.82
C TYR A 102 -8.14 -7.67 7.42
N PRO A 103 -8.23 -8.72 8.27
CA PRO A 103 -7.61 -10.02 8.01
C PRO A 103 -8.02 -10.65 6.67
N GLY A 104 -9.23 -10.33 6.18
CA GLY A 104 -9.75 -10.79 4.91
C GLY A 104 -8.92 -10.37 3.69
N MET A 105 -8.12 -9.30 3.81
CA MET A 105 -7.25 -8.80 2.74
C MET A 105 -6.08 -9.72 2.43
N LYS A 106 -5.70 -10.62 3.35
CA LYS A 106 -4.68 -11.64 3.08
C LYS A 106 -5.01 -12.50 1.86
N ARG A 107 -6.31 -12.65 1.55
CA ARG A 107 -6.78 -13.37 0.35
C ARG A 107 -6.48 -12.64 -0.95
N LEU A 108 -6.37 -11.31 -0.90
CA LEU A 108 -6.07 -10.45 -2.04
C LEU A 108 -4.56 -10.18 -2.20
N TRP A 109 -3.76 -10.58 -1.21
CA TRP A 109 -2.34 -10.23 -1.12
C TRP A 109 -1.56 -10.54 -2.40
N THR A 110 -1.65 -11.77 -2.90
CA THR A 110 -0.89 -12.18 -4.10
C THR A 110 -1.26 -11.36 -5.33
N ALA A 111 -2.55 -11.09 -5.55
CA ALA A 111 -3.00 -10.28 -6.67
C ALA A 111 -2.54 -8.83 -6.53
N ALA A 112 -2.73 -8.24 -5.33
CA ALA A 112 -2.33 -6.87 -5.04
C ALA A 112 -0.82 -6.66 -5.17
N VAL A 113 0.02 -7.64 -4.79
CA VAL A 113 1.47 -7.57 -4.98
C VAL A 113 1.84 -7.54 -6.46
N GLN A 114 1.22 -8.37 -7.29
CA GLN A 114 1.52 -8.42 -8.72
C GLN A 114 1.10 -7.13 -9.42
N GLU A 115 -0.12 -6.66 -9.18
CA GLU A 115 -0.65 -5.43 -9.76
C GLU A 115 0.17 -4.21 -9.32
N ALA A 116 0.36 -4.05 -8.00
CA ALA A 116 1.11 -2.92 -7.46
C ALA A 116 2.59 -2.92 -7.88
N TYR A 117 3.20 -4.10 -8.10
CA TYR A 117 4.58 -4.16 -8.57
C TYR A 117 4.72 -3.67 -10.02
N GLY A 118 3.77 -4.01 -10.89
CA GLY A 118 3.73 -3.50 -12.26
C GLY A 118 3.75 -1.97 -12.29
N ASP A 119 2.81 -1.36 -11.57
CA ASP A 119 2.69 0.10 -11.47
C ASP A 119 3.89 0.75 -10.78
N ALA A 120 4.47 0.07 -9.78
CA ALA A 120 5.63 0.57 -9.05
C ALA A 120 6.89 0.59 -9.91
N ARG A 121 7.03 -0.37 -10.83
CA ARG A 121 8.16 -0.45 -11.75
C ARG A 121 8.15 0.72 -12.73
N GLU A 122 6.97 1.07 -13.23
CA GLU A 122 6.77 2.26 -14.07
C GLU A 122 7.07 3.55 -13.28
N LEU A 123 6.51 3.67 -12.07
CA LEU A 123 6.75 4.82 -11.20
C LEU A 123 8.24 4.97 -10.85
N ALA A 124 8.94 3.88 -10.53
CA ALA A 124 10.37 3.90 -10.24
C ALA A 124 11.17 4.36 -11.46
N ALA A 125 10.84 3.89 -12.66
CA ALA A 125 11.50 4.32 -13.90
C ALA A 125 11.29 5.81 -14.17
N GLU A 126 10.05 6.29 -14.04
CA GLU A 126 9.71 7.71 -14.21
C GLU A 126 10.45 8.61 -13.20
N GLU A 127 10.40 8.29 -11.91
CA GLU A 127 11.01 9.12 -10.87
C GLU A 127 12.53 9.06 -10.85
N SER A 128 13.12 7.94 -11.27
CA SER A 128 14.58 7.76 -11.25
C SER A 128 15.26 8.20 -12.56
N GLY A 129 14.51 8.30 -13.65
CA GLY A 129 15.04 8.43 -15.00
C GLY A 129 15.81 7.20 -15.49
N LEU A 130 15.76 6.08 -14.76
CA LEU A 130 16.41 4.84 -15.16
C LEU A 130 15.54 4.08 -16.17
N PRO A 131 16.15 3.41 -17.16
CA PRO A 131 15.44 2.50 -18.06
C PRO A 131 14.64 1.42 -17.30
N ILE A 132 13.41 1.14 -17.77
CA ILE A 132 12.51 0.20 -17.09
C ILE A 132 13.03 -1.26 -17.06
N ASP A 133 13.91 -1.61 -17.99
CA ASP A 133 14.59 -2.91 -18.08
C ASP A 133 15.67 -3.11 -17.00
N ARG A 134 16.10 -2.02 -16.35
CA ARG A 134 16.97 -2.09 -15.17
C ARG A 134 16.28 -2.67 -13.95
N PHE A 135 14.95 -2.63 -13.93
CA PHE A 135 14.14 -3.20 -12.87
C PHE A 135 13.61 -4.58 -13.29
N PRO A 136 13.65 -5.60 -12.39
CA PRO A 136 13.15 -6.93 -12.68
C PRO A 136 11.70 -6.92 -13.17
N SER A 137 11.36 -7.74 -14.15
CA SER A 137 10.00 -7.82 -14.72
C SER A 137 8.97 -8.43 -13.76
N ALA A 138 9.42 -9.19 -12.76
CA ALA A 138 8.62 -9.75 -11.68
C ALA A 138 9.16 -9.28 -10.32
N CYS A 139 8.28 -9.22 -9.31
CA CYS A 139 8.66 -8.79 -7.97
C CYS A 139 9.77 -9.68 -7.39
N PRO A 140 10.95 -9.14 -7.05
CA PRO A 140 12.07 -9.91 -6.52
C PRO A 140 11.99 -10.10 -4.99
N TYR A 141 10.99 -9.52 -4.33
CA TYR A 141 10.87 -9.50 -2.87
C TYR A 141 9.87 -10.55 -2.40
N SER A 142 10.26 -11.37 -1.41
CA SER A 142 9.33 -12.28 -0.74
C SER A 142 8.37 -11.51 0.18
N ASP A 143 7.25 -12.14 0.55
CA ASP A 143 6.27 -11.55 1.47
C ASP A 143 6.89 -11.11 2.80
N GLU A 144 7.84 -11.90 3.32
CA GLU A 144 8.58 -11.57 4.53
C GLU A 144 9.43 -10.31 4.33
N ALA A 145 10.14 -10.20 3.21
CA ALA A 145 10.97 -9.04 2.89
C ALA A 145 10.13 -7.76 2.65
N ILE A 146 8.94 -7.92 2.07
CA ILE A 146 7.99 -6.81 1.86
C ILE A 146 7.58 -6.23 3.20
N LEU A 147 7.27 -7.07 4.18
CA LEU A 147 6.76 -6.64 5.49
C LEU A 147 7.86 -6.37 6.52
N ASP A 148 9.10 -6.81 6.31
CA ASP A 148 10.18 -6.58 7.27
C ASP A 148 10.71 -5.14 7.24
N THR A 149 10.51 -4.41 8.34
CA THR A 149 10.98 -3.02 8.48
C THR A 149 12.51 -2.89 8.51
N ALA A 150 13.23 -3.98 8.80
CA ALA A 150 14.69 -4.02 8.78
C ALA A 150 15.28 -4.40 7.42
N PHE A 151 14.47 -4.91 6.49
CA PHE A 151 14.94 -5.33 5.17
C PHE A 151 15.16 -4.14 4.24
N PHE A 152 16.38 -4.00 3.72
CA PHE A 152 16.72 -3.08 2.63
C PHE A 152 17.49 -3.86 1.57
N PRO A 153 17.04 -3.86 0.30
CA PRO A 153 17.72 -4.60 -0.74
C PRO A 153 19.08 -3.97 -1.04
N VAL A 154 20.10 -4.80 -1.14
CA VAL A 154 21.42 -4.40 -1.64
C VAL A 154 21.52 -4.76 -3.11
N HIS A 155 22.35 -4.02 -3.85
CA HIS A 155 22.64 -4.36 -5.25
C HIS A 155 23.45 -5.65 -5.28
N ASP A 156 22.82 -6.77 -5.63
CA ASP A 156 23.55 -7.97 -6.03
C ASP A 156 24.08 -7.75 -7.45
N SER A 157 25.41 -7.76 -7.60
CA SER A 157 26.07 -7.72 -8.91
C SER A 157 25.85 -8.99 -9.75
N GLU A 158 25.27 -10.06 -9.19
CA GLU A 158 25.13 -11.37 -9.85
C GLU A 158 23.68 -11.87 -10.04
N GLY A 159 22.67 -11.07 -9.70
CA GLY A 159 21.29 -11.30 -10.14
C GLY A 159 20.60 -12.54 -9.57
N ASN A 160 20.98 -13.04 -8.39
CA ASN A 160 20.29 -14.19 -7.81
C ASN A 160 20.19 -14.06 -6.28
N HIS A 161 19.01 -13.58 -5.84
CA HIS A 161 18.56 -13.38 -4.46
C HIS A 161 18.96 -12.08 -3.76
N PRO A 162 18.00 -11.33 -3.17
CA PRO A 162 18.34 -10.23 -2.27
C PRO A 162 19.01 -10.77 -1.00
N ILE A 163 20.27 -10.42 -0.80
CA ILE A 163 20.98 -10.64 0.47
C ILE A 163 20.37 -9.71 1.54
N ILE A 164 20.07 -10.25 2.72
CA ILE A 164 19.61 -9.46 3.87
C ILE A 164 20.73 -8.50 4.29
N GLY A 165 20.63 -7.24 3.88
CA GLY A 165 21.48 -6.16 4.37
C GLY A 165 20.99 -5.66 5.72
N HIS A 166 21.53 -6.20 6.82
CA HIS A 166 21.33 -5.62 8.15
C HIS A 166 22.14 -4.32 8.28
N ASN A 167 21.58 -3.20 7.83
CA ASN A 167 22.14 -1.87 8.13
C ASN A 167 21.46 -1.28 9.38
N GLY A 168 21.84 -1.83 10.53
CA GLY A 168 21.77 -1.12 11.80
C GLY A 168 22.90 -0.10 11.88
N PRO A 169 22.68 1.07 12.51
CA PRO A 169 23.78 2.01 12.71
C PRO A 169 24.79 1.36 13.66
N GLU A 170 26.01 1.11 13.18
CA GLU A 170 27.14 1.02 14.10
C GLU A 170 27.29 2.38 14.80
N ARG A 171 27.63 2.30 16.08
CA ARG A 171 27.44 3.32 17.12
C ARG A 171 28.13 4.65 16.84
#